data_AF-A0A524H3Y8-F1
#
_entry.id   AF-A0A524H3Y8-F1
#
_cell.length_a   1.000
_cell.length_b   1.000
_cell.length_c   1.000
_cell.angle_alpha   90.00
_cell.angle_beta   90.00
_cell.angle_gamma   90.00
#
_symmetry.space_group_name_H-M   'P 1'
#
loop_
_entity.id
_entity.type
_entity.pdbx_description
1 polymer ?
#
loop_
_entity_poly.entity_id
_entity_poly.type
_entity_poly.pdbx_seq_one_letter_code
_entity_poly.pdbx_strand_id
1 'polypeptide(L)'
;MVSKDIELDKILVKIQNELSAGLLYTHIRINNNTNKTLEVASFLYALIELLNEKGLLTIEELDERKKQVAERLVKKFIESGTGLMYQDPEYDKYSFESEACVECQDRLDICRAVCCKFPFALSGQDVEEGIIQWEFGRPYLIAHDTDGYCVHLDRETYKCTVYDHRTVPCRGFDCQGNEKWKVWLDYDKKLVNPELMEKIDQENNKIYAISELR
;
A
#
# COMPACT_ATOMS: atom_id res chain seq x y z
N MET A 1 -44.42 -2.02 17.86
CA MET A 1 -43.01 -2.41 18.09
C MET A 1 -42.68 -3.74 17.42
N VAL A 2 -43.45 -4.81 17.64
CA VAL A 2 -43.27 -6.16 17.04
C VAL A 2 -43.01 -6.20 15.51
N SER A 3 -43.63 -5.33 14.72
CA SER A 3 -43.46 -5.34 13.25
C SER A 3 -42.08 -4.90 12.77
N LYS A 4 -41.39 -4.02 13.50
CA LYS A 4 -40.04 -3.56 13.14
C LYS A 4 -38.98 -4.61 13.49
N ASP A 5 -39.18 -5.32 14.60
CA ASP A 5 -38.27 -6.38 15.03
C ASP A 5 -38.29 -7.56 14.05
N ILE A 6 -39.49 -7.92 13.55
CA ILE A 6 -39.64 -8.96 12.50
C ILE A 6 -38.99 -8.55 11.17
N GLU A 7 -39.01 -7.27 10.84
CA GLU A 7 -38.39 -6.74 9.61
C GLU A 7 -36.86 -6.72 9.74
N LEU A 8 -36.34 -6.35 10.91
CA LEU A 8 -34.91 -6.37 11.21
C LEU A 8 -34.33 -7.79 11.20
N ASP A 9 -35.05 -8.76 11.79
CA ASP A 9 -34.65 -10.18 11.76
C ASP A 9 -34.59 -10.73 10.34
N LYS A 10 -35.54 -10.35 9.48
CA LYS A 10 -35.51 -10.74 8.06
C LYS A 10 -34.30 -10.16 7.33
N ILE A 11 -33.94 -8.91 7.61
CA ILE A 11 -32.77 -8.26 7.03
C ILE A 11 -31.48 -8.96 7.51
N LEU A 12 -31.37 -9.26 8.81
CA LEU A 12 -30.22 -9.96 9.38
C LEU A 12 -30.05 -11.36 8.78
N VAL A 13 -31.12 -12.15 8.66
CA VAL A 13 -31.08 -13.47 8.03
C VAL A 13 -30.68 -13.36 6.55
N LYS A 14 -31.17 -12.34 5.83
CA LYS A 14 -30.79 -12.10 4.44
C LYS A 14 -29.29 -11.78 4.32
N ILE A 15 -28.78 -10.86 5.13
CA ILE A 15 -27.35 -10.50 5.17
C ILE A 15 -26.50 -11.72 5.52
N GLN A 16 -26.90 -12.50 6.53
CA GLN A 16 -26.18 -13.71 6.92
C GLN A 16 -26.10 -14.72 5.76
N ASN A 17 -27.19 -14.91 5.02
CA ASN A 17 -27.23 -15.82 3.88
C ASN A 17 -26.36 -15.32 2.72
N GLU A 18 -26.42 -14.03 2.40
CA GLU A 18 -25.59 -13.41 1.35
C GLU A 18 -24.10 -13.47 1.71
N LEU A 19 -23.74 -13.16 2.96
CA LEU A 19 -22.37 -13.29 3.47
C LEU A 19 -21.89 -14.74 3.43
N SER A 20 -22.72 -15.69 3.89
CA SER A 20 -22.36 -17.11 3.87
C SER A 20 -22.16 -17.64 2.45
N ALA A 21 -23.01 -17.23 1.50
CA ALA A 21 -22.87 -17.57 0.10
C ALA A 21 -21.59 -16.95 -0.51
N GLY A 22 -21.29 -15.69 -0.20
CA GLY A 22 -20.06 -15.02 -0.61
C GLY A 22 -18.80 -15.69 -0.09
N LEU A 23 -18.78 -16.05 1.21
CA LEU A 23 -17.66 -16.78 1.82
C LEU A 23 -17.49 -18.17 1.21
N LEU A 24 -18.58 -18.90 0.99
CA LEU A 24 -18.54 -20.21 0.34
C LEU A 24 -18.01 -20.10 -1.10
N TYR A 25 -18.45 -19.10 -1.86
CA TYR A 25 -17.93 -18.83 -3.19
C TYR A 25 -16.43 -18.55 -3.15
N THR A 26 -15.98 -17.64 -2.29
CA THR A 26 -14.56 -17.31 -2.11
C THR A 26 -13.74 -18.53 -1.72
N HIS A 27 -14.23 -19.35 -0.78
CA HIS A 27 -13.59 -20.63 -0.40
C HIS A 27 -13.45 -21.58 -1.60
N ILE A 28 -14.51 -21.76 -2.39
CA ILE A 28 -14.47 -22.60 -3.61
C ILE A 28 -13.46 -22.04 -4.62
N ARG A 29 -13.42 -20.73 -4.82
CA ARG A 29 -12.46 -20.09 -5.74
C ARG A 29 -11.02 -20.25 -5.25
N ILE A 30 -10.76 -20.05 -3.96
CA ILE A 30 -9.46 -20.28 -3.35
C ILE A 30 -9.06 -21.75 -3.52
N ASN A 31 -9.94 -22.69 -3.20
CA ASN A 31 -9.66 -24.12 -3.32
C ASN A 31 -9.35 -24.53 -4.78
N ASN A 32 -10.11 -24.01 -5.74
CA ASN A 32 -9.85 -24.23 -7.17
C ASN A 32 -8.49 -23.64 -7.59
N ASN A 33 -8.14 -22.46 -7.08
CA ASN A 33 -6.84 -21.86 -7.35
C ASN A 33 -5.70 -22.70 -6.75
N THR A 34 -5.83 -23.13 -5.49
CA THR A 34 -4.88 -24.03 -4.82
C THR A 34 -4.69 -25.33 -5.60
N ASN A 35 -5.77 -25.96 -6.05
CA ASN A 35 -5.70 -27.19 -6.86
C ASN A 35 -4.93 -26.95 -8.17
N LYS A 36 -5.23 -25.87 -8.89
CA LYS A 36 -4.48 -25.47 -10.09
C LYS A 36 -3.02 -25.18 -9.81
N THR A 37 -2.71 -24.52 -8.68
CA THR A 37 -1.33 -24.25 -8.27
C THR A 37 -0.56 -25.54 -7.97
N LEU A 38 -1.19 -26.50 -7.27
CA LEU A 38 -0.59 -27.82 -7.01
C LEU A 38 -0.35 -28.60 -8.29
N GLU A 39 -1.29 -28.57 -9.24
CA GLU A 39 -1.14 -29.19 -10.56
C GLU A 39 0.05 -28.60 -11.32
N VAL A 40 0.13 -27.26 -11.42
CA VAL A 40 1.26 -26.56 -12.06
C VAL A 40 2.59 -26.85 -11.36
N ALA A 41 2.61 -26.84 -10.02
CA ALA A 41 3.79 -27.16 -9.24
C ALA A 41 4.26 -28.59 -9.52
N SER A 42 3.33 -29.57 -9.53
CA SER A 42 3.65 -30.96 -9.81
C SER A 42 4.28 -31.14 -11.21
N PHE A 43 3.74 -30.47 -12.22
CA PHE A 43 4.29 -30.51 -13.58
C PHE A 43 5.68 -29.87 -13.66
N LEU A 44 5.87 -28.74 -12.98
CA LEU A 44 7.15 -28.06 -12.92
C LEU A 44 8.22 -28.91 -12.22
N TYR A 45 7.90 -29.52 -11.06
CA TYR A 45 8.84 -30.41 -10.37
C TYR A 45 9.20 -31.63 -11.22
N ALA A 46 8.22 -32.29 -11.84
CA ALA A 46 8.49 -33.41 -12.74
C ALA A 46 9.38 -33.01 -13.93
N LEU A 47 9.18 -31.82 -14.50
CA LEU A 47 10.05 -31.29 -15.55
C LEU A 47 11.47 -31.02 -15.06
N ILE A 48 11.63 -30.40 -13.89
CA ILE A 48 12.94 -30.12 -13.27
C ILE A 48 13.71 -31.43 -13.04
N GLU A 49 13.05 -32.43 -12.45
CA GLU A 49 13.63 -33.75 -12.21
C GLU A 49 14.09 -34.41 -13.52
N LEU A 50 13.24 -34.41 -14.55
CA LEU A 50 13.56 -34.98 -15.86
C LEU A 50 14.74 -34.27 -16.55
N LEU A 51 14.84 -32.94 -16.43
CA LEU A 51 15.94 -32.17 -17.00
C LEU A 51 17.25 -32.42 -16.25
N ASN A 52 17.19 -32.56 -14.93
CA ASN A 52 18.33 -32.92 -14.10
C ASN A 52 18.82 -34.35 -14.40
N GLU A 53 17.90 -35.33 -14.52
CA GLU A 53 18.23 -36.71 -14.93
C GLU A 53 18.88 -36.78 -16.31
N LYS A 54 18.46 -35.92 -17.24
CA LYS A 54 19.06 -35.78 -18.57
C LYS A 54 20.39 -35.01 -18.57
N GLY A 55 20.82 -34.48 -17.43
CA GLY A 55 22.06 -33.70 -17.28
C GLY A 55 22.03 -32.35 -18.00
N LEU A 56 20.84 -31.79 -18.24
CA LEU A 56 20.67 -30.50 -18.95
C LEU A 56 20.77 -29.30 -18.01
N LEU A 57 20.57 -29.50 -16.70
CA LEU A 57 20.74 -28.52 -15.63
C LEU A 57 21.08 -29.24 -14.33
N THR A 58 21.53 -28.51 -13.32
CA THR A 58 21.57 -29.00 -11.92
C THR A 58 20.59 -28.24 -11.05
N ILE A 59 20.20 -28.85 -9.92
CA ILE A 59 19.30 -28.22 -8.95
C ILE A 59 19.94 -26.96 -8.34
N GLU A 60 21.26 -26.98 -8.08
CA GLU A 60 21.99 -25.85 -7.52
C GLU A 60 22.01 -24.65 -8.47
N GLU A 61 22.24 -24.89 -9.77
CA GLU A 61 22.20 -23.84 -10.80
C GLU A 61 20.80 -23.20 -10.89
N LEU A 62 19.75 -24.04 -10.86
CA LEU A 62 18.37 -23.61 -10.91
C LEU A 62 17.99 -22.76 -9.68
N ASP A 63 18.39 -23.17 -8.48
CA ASP A 63 18.11 -22.46 -7.23
C ASP A 63 18.76 -21.07 -7.19
N GLU A 64 20.00 -20.95 -7.68
CA GLU A 64 20.65 -19.65 -7.77
C GLU A 64 19.95 -18.73 -8.78
N ARG A 65 19.56 -19.29 -9.93
CA ARG A 65 18.80 -18.53 -10.94
C ARG A 65 17.43 -18.09 -10.41
N LYS A 66 16.77 -18.91 -9.61
CA LYS A 66 15.48 -18.63 -8.99
C LYS A 66 15.53 -17.41 -8.07
N LYS A 67 16.61 -17.20 -7.30
CA LYS A 67 16.76 -15.99 -6.45
C LYS A 67 16.69 -14.71 -7.27
N GLN A 68 17.45 -14.64 -8.36
CA GLN A 68 17.47 -13.47 -9.27
C GLN A 68 16.10 -13.24 -9.94
N VAL A 69 15.43 -14.32 -10.33
CA VAL A 69 14.09 -14.23 -10.93
C VAL A 69 13.06 -13.79 -9.89
N ALA A 70 13.16 -14.26 -8.64
CA ALA A 70 12.27 -13.88 -7.55
C ALA A 70 12.35 -12.37 -7.28
N GLU A 71 13.55 -11.79 -7.18
CA GLU A 71 13.72 -10.34 -7.02
C GLU A 71 13.07 -9.54 -8.16
N ARG A 72 13.27 -9.98 -9.41
CA ARG A 72 12.65 -9.36 -10.58
C ARG A 72 11.12 -9.48 -10.56
N LEU A 73 10.60 -10.62 -10.13
CA LEU A 73 9.15 -10.84 -10.02
C LEU A 73 8.56 -9.98 -8.91
N VAL A 74 9.19 -9.90 -7.73
CA VAL A 74 8.77 -9.01 -6.64
C VAL A 74 8.75 -7.56 -7.12
N LYS A 75 9.81 -7.11 -7.78
CA LYS A 75 9.86 -5.75 -8.35
C LYS A 75 8.72 -5.50 -9.34
N LYS A 76 8.50 -6.41 -10.29
CA LYS A 76 7.40 -6.30 -11.27
C LYS A 76 6.03 -6.33 -10.59
N PHE A 77 5.87 -7.14 -9.55
CA PHE A 77 4.63 -7.30 -8.80
C PHE A 77 4.28 -6.01 -8.05
N ILE A 78 5.27 -5.39 -7.40
CA ILE A 78 5.16 -4.06 -6.79
C ILE A 78 4.85 -2.99 -7.85
N GLU A 79 5.60 -2.95 -8.95
CA GLU A 79 5.41 -1.98 -10.05
C GLU A 79 4.03 -2.10 -10.71
N SER A 80 3.47 -3.31 -10.78
CA SER A 80 2.11 -3.55 -11.30
C SER A 80 1.00 -3.23 -10.29
N GLY A 81 1.34 -2.99 -9.02
CA GLY A 81 0.40 -2.73 -7.94
C GLY A 81 -0.52 -3.91 -7.60
N THR A 82 -0.09 -5.14 -7.90
CA THR A 82 -0.87 -6.38 -7.66
C THR A 82 -0.60 -6.98 -6.27
N GLY A 83 0.33 -6.41 -5.49
CA GLY A 83 0.67 -6.88 -4.15
C GLY A 83 -0.02 -6.12 -3.03
N LEU A 84 -0.36 -6.86 -1.96
CA LEU A 84 -0.72 -6.27 -0.67
C LEU A 84 0.48 -5.48 -0.15
N MET A 85 0.33 -4.17 -0.05
CA MET A 85 1.36 -3.30 0.48
C MET A 85 1.06 -3.06 1.96
N TYR A 86 1.63 -3.89 2.83
CA TYR A 86 1.77 -3.51 4.23
C TYR A 86 3.14 -2.87 4.46
N GLN A 87 3.20 -1.95 5.41
CA GLN A 87 4.46 -1.47 5.91
C GLN A 87 5.27 -2.65 6.51
N ASP A 88 6.56 -2.74 6.17
CA ASP A 88 7.48 -3.73 6.72
C ASP A 88 8.85 -3.08 7.01
N PRO A 89 9.39 -3.16 8.24
CA PRO A 89 8.77 -3.73 9.44
C PRO A 89 7.61 -2.87 9.98
N GLU A 90 6.67 -3.52 10.67
CA GLU A 90 5.59 -2.85 11.40
C GLU A 90 6.06 -2.36 12.77
N TYR A 91 5.64 -1.15 13.13
CA TYR A 91 5.86 -0.56 14.45
C TYR A 91 4.52 -0.07 14.99
N ASP A 92 4.35 -0.10 16.31
CA ASP A 92 3.25 0.64 16.92
C ASP A 92 3.47 2.15 16.73
N LYS A 93 2.51 2.81 16.08
CA LYS A 93 2.63 4.22 15.70
C LYS A 93 2.51 5.19 16.88
N TYR A 94 1.90 4.78 18.00
CA TYR A 94 1.74 5.63 19.18
C TYR A 94 2.93 5.52 20.13
N SER A 95 3.72 4.46 20.04
CA SER A 95 5.00 4.29 20.75
C SER A 95 6.22 4.42 19.83
N PHE A 96 6.08 5.03 18.66
CA PHE A 96 7.18 5.15 17.70
C PHE A 96 8.23 6.17 18.17
N GLU A 97 9.41 5.69 18.57
CA GLU A 97 10.46 6.51 19.21
C GLU A 97 11.21 7.44 18.23
N SER A 98 11.17 7.15 16.93
CA SER A 98 11.91 7.90 15.90
C SER A 98 11.06 8.99 15.23
N GLU A 99 10.19 9.65 16.00
CA GLU A 99 9.39 10.76 15.48
C GLU A 99 10.29 11.94 15.05
N ALA A 100 10.08 12.41 13.82
CA ALA A 100 10.86 13.50 13.26
C ALA A 100 10.47 14.83 13.93
N CYS A 101 11.44 15.51 14.51
CA CYS A 101 11.24 16.83 15.11
C CYS A 101 11.40 17.92 14.05
N VAL A 102 10.30 18.30 13.40
CA VAL A 102 10.28 19.31 12.32
C VAL A 102 9.26 20.41 12.61
N GLU A 103 9.71 21.66 12.54
CA GLU A 103 8.88 22.86 12.69
C GLU A 103 8.08 23.17 11.41
N CYS A 104 7.00 22.40 11.19
CA CYS A 104 6.15 22.49 10.01
C CYS A 104 5.30 23.77 9.96
N GLN A 105 4.83 24.28 11.10
CA GLN A 105 3.74 25.26 11.18
C GLN A 105 3.99 26.56 10.40
N ASP A 106 5.24 27.03 10.34
CA ASP A 106 5.64 28.26 9.65
C ASP A 106 6.11 28.02 8.19
N ARG A 107 5.93 26.80 7.68
CA ARG A 107 6.43 26.34 6.37
C ARG A 107 5.36 25.71 5.50
N LEU A 108 4.20 25.37 6.06
CA LEU A 108 3.13 24.66 5.34
C LEU A 108 2.61 25.43 4.12
N ASP A 109 2.55 26.76 4.20
CA ASP A 109 2.18 27.65 3.11
C ASP A 109 3.20 27.66 1.96
N ILE A 110 4.46 27.37 2.26
CA ILE A 110 5.57 27.39 1.31
C ILE A 110 5.80 26.01 0.70
N CYS A 111 5.93 24.97 1.54
CA CYS A 111 6.12 23.60 1.05
C CYS A 111 4.82 22.98 0.55
N ARG A 112 3.67 23.62 0.84
CA ARG A 112 2.31 23.17 0.47
C ARG A 112 2.08 21.72 0.88
N ALA A 113 2.49 21.36 2.09
CA ALA A 113 2.40 20.00 2.63
C ALA A 113 2.91 18.90 1.68
N VAL A 114 4.10 19.06 1.09
CA VAL A 114 4.71 18.05 0.20
C VAL A 114 4.71 16.62 0.78
N CYS A 115 4.80 16.48 2.11
CA CYS A 115 4.72 15.16 2.77
C CYS A 115 3.41 14.41 2.46
N CYS A 116 2.32 15.15 2.23
CA CYS A 116 1.01 14.61 1.88
C CYS A 116 0.91 14.19 0.41
N LYS A 117 1.95 14.36 -0.40
CA LYS A 117 1.98 13.85 -1.78
C LYS A 117 2.71 12.51 -1.92
N PHE A 118 3.38 12.01 -0.88
CA PHE A 118 4.13 10.77 -1.00
C PHE A 118 3.21 9.54 -0.91
N PRO A 119 3.27 8.62 -1.89
CA PRO A 119 2.57 7.35 -1.80
C PRO A 119 3.36 6.40 -0.87
N PHE A 120 2.67 5.78 0.09
CA PHE A 120 3.26 4.77 0.97
C PHE A 120 2.20 3.75 1.44
N ALA A 121 2.68 2.57 1.81
CA ALA A 121 1.90 1.49 2.37
C ALA A 121 1.47 1.81 3.81
N LEU A 122 0.23 1.51 4.16
CA LEU A 122 -0.29 1.54 5.52
C LEU A 122 0.14 0.27 6.29
N SER A 123 0.25 0.39 7.60
CA SER A 123 0.43 -0.76 8.49
C SER A 123 -0.90 -1.48 8.74
N GLY A 124 -0.85 -2.70 9.27
CA GLY A 124 -2.03 -3.38 9.80
C GLY A 124 -2.77 -2.54 10.83
N GLN A 125 -2.04 -1.88 11.75
CA GLN A 125 -2.60 -0.98 12.76
C GLN A 125 -3.41 0.18 12.13
N ASP A 126 -2.89 0.81 11.08
CA ASP A 126 -3.59 1.92 10.41
C ASP A 126 -4.89 1.47 9.74
N VAL A 127 -4.89 0.26 9.17
CA VAL A 127 -6.06 -0.33 8.52
C VAL A 127 -7.12 -0.74 9.54
N GLU A 128 -6.72 -1.36 10.64
CA GLU A 128 -7.61 -1.84 11.70
C GLU A 128 -8.29 -0.70 12.46
N GLU A 129 -7.57 0.41 12.71
CA GLU A 129 -8.14 1.60 13.35
C GLU A 129 -9.20 2.29 12.49
N GLY A 130 -9.09 2.18 11.16
CA GLY A 130 -10.05 2.75 10.21
C GLY A 130 -10.07 4.28 10.14
N ILE A 131 -9.13 4.96 10.80
CA ILE A 131 -8.99 6.43 10.76
C ILE A 131 -8.30 6.86 9.46
N ILE A 132 -7.26 6.13 9.05
CA ILE A 132 -6.50 6.41 7.84
C ILE A 132 -7.12 5.69 6.65
N GLN A 133 -7.53 6.47 5.67
CA GLN A 133 -8.11 5.96 4.41
C GLN A 133 -7.02 5.45 3.46
N TRP A 134 -7.33 4.36 2.78
CA TRP A 134 -6.50 3.75 1.74
C TRP A 134 -7.22 3.67 0.40
N GLU A 135 -6.47 3.55 -0.69
CA GLU A 135 -7.04 3.51 -2.03
C GLU A 135 -7.75 2.20 -2.36
N PHE A 136 -9.05 2.29 -2.66
CA PHE A 136 -9.86 1.11 -2.95
C PHE A 136 -9.28 0.22 -4.07
N GLY A 137 -8.76 0.83 -5.15
CA GLY A 137 -8.14 0.12 -6.27
C GLY A 137 -6.73 -0.40 -5.99
N ARG A 138 -6.12 0.02 -4.88
CA ARG A 138 -4.75 -0.35 -4.46
C ARG A 138 -4.74 -0.56 -2.94
N PRO A 139 -5.18 -1.73 -2.46
CA PRO A 139 -5.37 -1.99 -1.04
C PRO A 139 -4.18 -1.58 -0.19
N TYR A 140 -4.48 -0.82 0.87
CA TYR A 140 -3.56 -0.34 1.90
C TYR A 140 -2.50 0.66 1.42
N LEU A 141 -2.58 1.19 0.21
CA LEU A 141 -1.86 2.40 -0.16
C LEU A 141 -2.58 3.62 0.41
N ILE A 142 -1.88 4.58 1.01
CA ILE A 142 -2.48 5.85 1.50
C ILE A 142 -3.36 6.50 0.43
N ALA A 143 -4.55 6.92 0.82
CA ALA A 143 -5.51 7.50 -0.10
C ALA A 143 -5.11 8.91 -0.54
N HIS A 144 -5.05 9.13 -1.85
CA HIS A 144 -4.82 10.44 -2.47
C HIS A 144 -6.03 10.85 -3.33
N ASP A 145 -6.37 12.13 -3.31
CA ASP A 145 -7.38 12.71 -4.19
C ASP A 145 -6.80 12.96 -5.60
N THR A 146 -7.65 13.39 -6.53
CA THR A 146 -7.35 13.69 -7.94
C THR A 146 -6.24 14.72 -8.16
N ASP A 147 -5.96 15.56 -7.16
CA ASP A 147 -4.86 16.53 -7.17
C ASP A 147 -3.51 15.96 -6.69
N GLY A 148 -3.46 14.66 -6.38
CA GLY A 148 -2.26 13.95 -5.95
C GLY A 148 -1.89 14.15 -4.49
N TYR A 149 -2.76 14.76 -3.70
CA TYR A 149 -2.58 14.96 -2.26
C TYR A 149 -3.43 13.99 -1.45
N CYS A 150 -2.92 13.61 -0.28
CA CYS A 150 -3.63 12.82 0.72
C CYS A 150 -5.02 13.41 1.05
N VAL A 151 -6.01 12.52 1.15
CA VAL A 151 -7.40 12.89 1.46
C VAL A 151 -7.56 13.52 2.84
N HIS A 152 -6.57 13.33 3.73
CA HIS A 152 -6.56 13.90 5.09
C HIS A 152 -5.88 15.27 5.19
N LEU A 153 -5.51 15.89 4.07
CA LEU A 153 -4.95 17.23 4.05
C LEU A 153 -6.05 18.27 3.90
N ASP A 154 -6.13 19.21 4.85
CA ASP A 154 -6.90 20.44 4.68
C ASP A 154 -6.24 21.33 3.61
N ARG A 155 -6.93 21.56 2.50
CA ARG A 155 -6.41 22.31 1.35
C ARG A 155 -6.30 23.82 1.61
N GLU A 156 -7.05 24.36 2.57
CA GLU A 156 -7.00 25.78 2.89
C GLU A 156 -5.82 26.11 3.79
N THR A 157 -5.57 25.26 4.79
CA THR A 157 -4.55 25.50 5.82
C THR A 157 -3.27 24.70 5.63
N TYR A 158 -3.28 23.71 4.72
CA TYR A 158 -2.24 22.70 4.55
C TYR A 158 -1.95 21.86 5.81
N LYS A 159 -2.86 21.85 6.78
CA LYS A 159 -2.73 21.03 8.00
C LYS A 159 -3.29 19.63 7.79
N CYS A 160 -2.67 18.65 8.45
CA CYS A 160 -3.19 17.29 8.49
C CYS A 160 -4.38 17.23 9.46
N THR A 161 -5.54 16.77 8.98
CA THR A 161 -6.76 16.64 9.79
C THR A 161 -6.71 15.45 10.74
N VAL A 162 -5.77 14.52 10.53
CA VAL A 162 -5.54 13.32 11.35
C VAL A 162 -4.16 13.34 12.02
N TYR A 163 -3.66 14.54 12.39
CA TYR A 163 -2.29 14.74 12.86
C TYR A 163 -1.87 13.80 14.02
N ASP A 164 -2.77 13.58 14.98
CA ASP A 164 -2.51 12.73 16.14
C ASP A 164 -2.58 11.22 15.83
N HIS A 165 -3.15 10.86 14.68
CA HIS A 165 -3.30 9.49 14.21
C HIS A 165 -2.40 9.17 13.01
N ARG A 166 -1.43 10.05 12.72
CA ARG A 166 -0.44 9.87 11.66
C ARG A 166 0.21 8.50 11.72
N THR A 167 0.38 7.92 10.54
CA THR A 167 1.07 6.65 10.31
C THR A 167 2.55 6.79 10.69
N VAL A 168 3.25 5.67 10.87
CA VAL A 168 4.70 5.66 11.13
C VAL A 168 5.48 6.40 10.03
N PRO A 169 5.23 6.20 8.72
CA PRO A 169 5.85 7.00 7.67
C PRO A 169 5.64 8.50 7.83
N CYS A 170 4.44 8.94 8.23
CA CYS A 170 4.15 10.35 8.46
C CYS A 170 4.81 10.92 9.73
N ARG A 171 5.01 10.10 10.77
CA ARG A 171 5.68 10.50 12.02
C ARG A 171 7.19 10.59 11.84
N GLY A 172 7.78 9.60 11.17
CA GLY A 172 9.22 9.54 10.94
C GLY A 172 9.71 10.41 9.78
N PHE A 173 8.83 11.08 9.04
CA PHE A 173 9.23 11.89 7.90
C PHE A 173 9.87 13.21 8.33
N ASP A 174 11.20 13.25 8.24
CA ASP A 174 11.98 14.48 8.37
C ASP A 174 12.13 15.18 7.01
N CYS A 175 11.51 16.35 6.81
CA CYS A 175 11.71 17.09 5.55
C CYS A 175 13.03 17.88 5.49
N GLN A 176 13.71 18.10 6.62
CA GLN A 176 14.94 18.89 6.71
C GLN A 176 16.17 18.03 6.37
N GLY A 177 16.29 16.85 6.98
CA GLY A 177 17.48 16.00 6.92
C GLY A 177 17.40 14.79 6.00
N ASN A 178 16.30 14.58 5.27
CA ASN A 178 16.13 13.34 4.51
C ASN A 178 17.00 13.28 3.24
N GLU A 179 17.94 12.34 3.24
CA GLU A 179 18.90 12.13 2.14
C GLU A 179 18.21 11.72 0.82
N LYS A 180 17.12 10.95 0.93
CA LYS A 180 16.38 10.41 -0.22
C LYS A 180 15.40 11.43 -0.80
N TRP A 181 14.75 12.22 0.05
CA TRP A 181 13.69 13.15 -0.31
C TRP A 181 14.07 14.58 0.07
N LYS A 182 14.90 15.20 -0.77
CA LYS A 182 15.39 16.58 -0.56
C LYS A 182 14.30 17.61 -0.84
N VAL A 183 13.43 17.84 0.14
CA VAL A 183 12.33 18.82 0.06
C VAL A 183 12.85 20.24 -0.07
N TRP A 184 13.90 20.58 0.67
CA TRP A 184 14.46 21.92 0.70
C TRP A 184 15.83 21.93 0.03
N LEU A 185 16.04 22.87 -0.89
CA LEU A 185 17.38 23.23 -1.38
C LEU A 185 18.13 24.04 -0.32
N ASP A 186 17.39 24.86 0.43
CA ASP A 186 17.87 25.61 1.59
C ASP A 186 16.72 25.73 2.60
N TYR A 187 16.85 25.00 3.72
CA TYR A 187 15.82 24.91 4.76
C TYR A 187 15.59 26.24 5.48
N ASP A 188 16.67 27.00 5.70
CA ASP A 188 16.64 28.26 6.44
C ASP A 188 16.06 29.37 5.57
N LYS A 189 16.41 29.39 4.28
CA LYS A 189 15.84 30.34 3.31
C LYS A 189 14.47 29.94 2.77
N LYS A 190 13.89 28.83 3.26
CA LYS A 190 12.58 28.33 2.83
C LYS A 190 12.50 28.11 1.31
N LEU A 191 13.59 27.63 0.70
CA LEU A 191 13.67 27.33 -0.73
C LEU A 191 13.33 25.86 -0.99
N VAL A 192 12.14 25.62 -1.52
CA VAL A 192 11.67 24.27 -1.89
C VAL A 192 12.37 23.79 -3.16
N ASN A 193 12.61 22.50 -3.26
CA ASN A 193 13.16 21.84 -4.42
C ASN A 193 12.08 21.54 -5.48
N PRO A 194 12.00 22.30 -6.59
CA PRO A 194 10.96 22.11 -7.60
C PRO A 194 11.10 20.79 -8.37
N GLU A 195 12.33 20.30 -8.57
CA GLU A 195 12.58 19.04 -9.30
C GLU A 195 12.00 17.85 -8.54
N LEU A 196 12.08 17.88 -7.19
CA LEU A 196 11.44 16.87 -6.37
C LEU A 196 9.91 16.92 -6.51
N MET A 197 9.32 18.11 -6.51
CA MET A 197 7.86 18.27 -6.66
C MET A 197 7.37 17.70 -7.98
N GLU A 198 8.06 18.03 -9.08
CA GLU A 198 7.72 17.50 -10.39
C GLU A 198 7.85 15.98 -10.44
N LYS A 199 8.91 15.43 -9.85
CA LYS A 199 9.11 13.97 -9.78
C LYS A 199 7.98 13.28 -9.02
N ILE A 200 7.56 13.82 -7.87
CA ILE A 200 6.45 13.26 -7.08
C ILE A 200 5.16 13.28 -7.89
N ASP A 201 4.86 14.39 -8.57
CA ASP A 201 3.66 14.51 -9.39
C ASP A 201 3.67 13.52 -10.57
N GLN A 202 4.81 13.32 -11.23
CA GLN A 202 4.97 12.30 -12.27
C GLN A 202 4.80 10.86 -11.74
N GLU A 203 5.32 10.57 -10.55
CA GLU A 203 5.16 9.25 -9.91
C GLU A 203 3.70 9.00 -9.50
N ASN A 204 3.05 9.98 -8.87
CA ASN A 204 1.63 9.93 -8.51
C ASN A 204 0.75 9.71 -9.74
N ASN A 205 1.01 10.42 -10.85
CA ASN A 205 0.26 10.21 -12.09
C ASN A 205 0.37 8.75 -12.58
N LYS A 206 1.54 8.11 -12.50
CA LYS A 206 1.69 6.70 -12.89
C LYS A 206 0.91 5.76 -11.96
N ILE A 207 0.90 6.05 -10.66
CA ILE A 207 0.21 5.25 -9.65
C ILE A 207 -1.30 5.39 -9.77
N TYR A 208 -1.82 6.61 -9.94
CA TYR A 208 -3.24 6.91 -9.83
C TYR A 208 -3.96 7.07 -11.19
N ALA A 209 -3.27 7.11 -12.33
CA ALA A 209 -3.90 7.15 -13.67
C ALA A 209 -4.76 5.91 -14.02
N ILE A 210 -4.70 4.83 -13.24
CA ILE A 210 -5.47 3.60 -13.49
C ILE A 210 -6.88 3.65 -12.84
N SER A 211 -7.32 4.80 -12.30
CA SER A 211 -8.69 4.96 -11.78
C SER A 211 -9.74 5.33 -12.85
N GLU A 212 -9.32 5.59 -14.11
CA GLU A 212 -10.22 5.97 -15.22
C GLU A 212 -10.97 4.78 -15.87
N LEU A 213 -10.88 3.56 -15.33
CA LEU A 213 -11.74 2.43 -15.72
C LEU A 213 -13.06 2.40 -14.91
N ARG A 214 -13.69 3.57 -14.73
CA ARG A 214 -15.09 3.67 -14.29
C ARG A 214 -16.03 3.62 -15.48
#